data_AF-A0A4U7BEL7-F1
#
_entry.id   AF-A0A4U7BEL7-F1
#
_cell.length_a   1.000
_cell.length_b   1.000
_cell.length_c   1.000
_cell.angle_alpha   90.00
_cell.angle_beta   90.00
_cell.angle_gamma   90.00
#
_symmetry.space_group_name_H-M   'P 1'
#
loop_
_entity.id
_entity.type
_entity.pdbx_description
1 polymer ?
#
loop_
_entity_poly.entity_id
_entity_poly.type
_entity_poly.pdbx_seq_one_letter_code
_entity_poly.pdbx_strand_id
1 'polypeptide(L)'
;MTQVSEVSMIDETRIKVDDNPRKVSGIKTNYIGRRTFVDRDTGEVIELEYVEKKVSHTLKKGWRRVYLEQFMEVLTSLYSSAKKIDIVEYILNNLNSENQLTLTQEQVMKATKVSRQTIVDTYKHLIEMDFMKKQGAVFVVNPKYVCAFGSDKKNKTIAINYSYDEPSLFD
;
A
#
# COMPACT_ATOMS: atom_id res chain seq x y z
N MET A 1 11.78 -45.37 29.13
CA MET A 1 10.69 -44.50 28.64
C MET A 1 10.78 -43.22 29.42
N THR A 2 11.36 -42.18 28.83
CA THR A 2 11.62 -40.90 29.50
C THR A 2 10.44 -39.97 29.23
N GLN A 3 9.77 -39.52 30.29
CA GLN A 3 8.68 -38.56 30.22
C GLN A 3 9.22 -37.22 29.70
N VAL A 4 8.58 -36.70 28.66
CA VAL A 4 8.84 -35.37 28.12
C VAL A 4 8.07 -34.37 29.00
N SER A 5 8.81 -33.51 29.69
CA SER A 5 8.26 -32.40 30.47
C SER A 5 7.66 -31.35 29.54
N GLU A 6 6.39 -31.03 29.76
CA GLU A 6 5.64 -29.99 29.07
C GLU A 6 6.19 -28.62 29.49
N VAL A 7 6.89 -27.93 28.57
CA VAL A 7 7.39 -26.58 28.80
C VAL A 7 6.25 -25.60 28.49
N SER A 8 5.71 -24.97 29.54
CA SER A 8 4.75 -23.88 29.42
C SER A 8 5.43 -22.66 28.81
N MET A 9 5.02 -22.30 27.59
CA MET A 9 5.41 -21.06 26.95
C MET A 9 4.70 -19.90 27.64
N ILE A 10 5.42 -19.18 28.51
CA ILE A 10 4.96 -17.92 29.07
C ILE A 10 5.25 -16.84 28.02
N ASP A 11 4.23 -16.46 27.25
CA ASP A 11 4.33 -15.35 26.29
C ASP A 11 4.31 -14.02 27.06
N GLU A 12 5.49 -13.46 27.30
CA GLU A 12 5.66 -12.17 28.00
C GLU A 12 5.31 -10.95 27.12
N THR A 13 4.91 -11.13 25.86
CA THR A 13 4.52 -10.00 25.00
C THR A 13 3.05 -9.63 25.15
N ARG A 14 2.66 -9.20 26.35
CA ARG A 14 1.31 -8.70 26.62
C ARG A 14 1.12 -7.32 25.95
N ILE A 15 0.78 -7.34 24.66
CA ILE A 15 0.43 -6.14 23.88
C ILE A 15 -0.80 -5.50 24.53
N LYS A 16 -0.68 -4.23 24.96
CA LYS A 16 -1.81 -3.43 25.43
C LYS A 16 -2.79 -3.25 24.28
N VAL A 17 -4.00 -3.81 24.43
CA VAL A 17 -5.12 -3.56 23.53
C VAL A 17 -5.62 -2.15 23.82
N ASP A 18 -5.53 -1.27 22.82
CA ASP A 18 -6.12 0.07 22.87
C ASP A 18 -7.65 -0.09 22.71
N ASP A 19 -8.40 0.09 23.79
CA ASP A 19 -9.86 -0.03 23.87
C ASP A 19 -10.60 1.24 23.37
N ASN A 20 -9.95 2.11 22.58
CA ASN A 20 -10.60 3.28 22.02
C ASN A 20 -11.63 2.88 20.92
N PRO A 21 -12.94 3.13 21.09
CA PRO A 21 -13.97 2.73 20.14
C PRO A 21 -13.95 3.56 18.83
N ARG A 22 -13.09 4.58 18.73
CA ARG A 22 -12.95 5.41 17.53
C ARG A 22 -11.94 4.79 16.57
N LYS A 23 -12.47 4.10 15.56
CA LYS A 23 -11.78 3.40 14.45
C LYS A 23 -10.95 2.20 14.90
N VAL A 24 -11.64 1.10 15.22
CA VAL A 24 -11.04 -0.21 14.98
C VAL A 24 -10.84 -0.32 13.47
N SER A 25 -9.63 -0.04 13.01
CA SER A 25 -9.22 -0.33 11.64
C SER A 25 -9.50 -1.81 11.42
N GLY A 26 -10.19 -2.17 10.33
CA GLY A 26 -10.40 -3.58 9.99
C GLY A 26 -9.10 -4.35 9.74
N ILE A 27 -7.94 -3.75 9.91
CA ILE A 27 -6.62 -4.35 9.77
C ILE A 27 -6.01 -4.54 11.16
N LYS A 28 -5.72 -5.79 11.53
CA LYS A 28 -4.95 -6.16 12.72
C LYS A 28 -3.51 -6.49 12.31
N THR A 29 -2.53 -5.80 12.90
CA THR A 29 -1.11 -6.07 12.66
C THR A 29 -0.56 -6.95 13.78
N ASN A 30 0.04 -8.09 13.45
CA ASN A 30 0.72 -8.99 14.36
C ASN A 30 2.21 -8.99 13.99
N TYR A 31 3.05 -8.50 14.91
CA TYR A 31 4.49 -8.64 14.77
C TYR A 31 4.90 -10.04 15.21
N ILE A 32 5.53 -10.81 14.32
CA ILE A 32 5.91 -12.20 14.58
C ILE A 32 7.41 -12.31 14.92
N GLY A 33 8.21 -11.33 14.49
CA GLY A 33 9.65 -11.28 14.74
C GLY A 33 10.46 -12.02 13.69
N ARG A 34 11.68 -12.42 14.04
CA ARG A 34 12.60 -13.08 13.12
C ARG A 34 12.07 -14.42 12.63
N ARG A 35 12.14 -14.65 11.32
CA ARG A 35 11.87 -15.92 10.67
C ARG A 35 12.89 -16.22 9.59
N THR A 36 13.14 -17.50 9.41
CA THR A 36 14.02 -18.04 8.38
C THR A 36 13.17 -18.62 7.25
N PHE A 37 13.43 -18.18 6.02
CA PHE A 37 12.84 -18.68 4.79
C PHE A 37 13.91 -19.38 3.97
N VAL A 38 13.52 -20.39 3.19
CA VAL A 38 14.42 -21.08 2.27
C VAL A 38 13.87 -20.89 0.87
N ASP A 39 14.68 -20.29 0.00
CA ASP A 39 14.41 -20.28 -1.43
C ASP A 39 14.51 -21.71 -1.95
N ARG A 40 13.44 -22.23 -2.53
CA ARG A 40 13.38 -23.62 -2.97
C ARG A 40 14.16 -23.87 -4.26
N ASP A 41 14.41 -22.84 -5.04
CA ASP A 41 15.10 -22.92 -6.33
C ASP A 41 16.62 -22.80 -6.12
N THR A 42 17.07 -21.91 -5.23
CA THR A 42 18.52 -21.68 -4.97
C THR A 42 19.05 -22.41 -3.73
N GLY A 43 18.18 -22.80 -2.80
CA GLY A 43 18.55 -23.33 -1.49
C GLY A 43 19.03 -22.25 -0.50
N GLU A 44 18.97 -20.97 -0.88
CA GLU A 44 19.41 -19.87 -0.05
C GLU A 44 18.52 -19.70 1.19
N VAL A 45 19.15 -19.46 2.34
CA VAL A 45 18.48 -19.25 3.61
C VAL A 45 18.41 -17.75 3.89
N ILE A 46 17.21 -17.20 3.92
CA ILE A 46 16.94 -15.78 4.11
C ILE A 46 16.35 -15.57 5.50
N GLU A 47 17.03 -14.81 6.35
CA GLU A 47 16.51 -14.36 7.64
C GLU A 47 15.84 -13.00 7.49
N LEU A 48 14.60 -12.87 7.97
CA LEU A 48 13.85 -11.61 7.89
C LEU A 48 12.99 -11.36 9.13
N GLU A 49 12.73 -10.09 9.42
CA GLU A 49 11.71 -9.66 10.37
C GLU A 49 10.32 -9.80 9.72
N TYR A 50 9.46 -10.63 10.30
CA TYR A 50 8.16 -10.96 9.75
C TYR A 50 7.02 -10.24 10.49
N VAL A 51 6.18 -9.54 9.74
CA VAL A 51 4.99 -8.88 10.23
C VAL A 51 3.79 -9.32 9.39
N GLU A 52 2.76 -9.82 10.06
CA GLU A 52 1.53 -10.23 9.42
C GLU A 52 0.43 -9.18 9.65
N LYS A 53 -0.26 -8.77 8.58
CA LYS A 53 -1.43 -7.89 8.67
C LYS A 53 -2.68 -8.68 8.28
N LYS A 54 -3.52 -9.02 9.25
CA LYS A 54 -4.82 -9.67 9.01
C LYS A 54 -5.87 -8.61 8.71
N VAL A 55 -6.50 -8.72 7.55
CA VAL A 55 -7.54 -7.78 7.11
C VAL A 55 -8.92 -8.41 7.25
N SER A 56 -9.79 -7.74 7.98
CA SER A 56 -11.19 -8.10 8.20
C SER A 56 -11.99 -7.94 6.91
N HIS A 57 -12.89 -8.90 6.68
CA HIS A 57 -13.89 -8.85 5.62
C HIS A 57 -14.92 -7.71 5.78
N THR A 58 -14.95 -7.03 6.93
CA THR A 58 -15.84 -5.87 7.17
C THR A 58 -15.41 -4.61 6.40
N LEU A 59 -14.19 -4.58 5.85
CA LEU A 59 -13.73 -3.49 4.98
C LEU A 59 -14.39 -3.62 3.60
N LYS A 60 -15.44 -2.83 3.34
CA LYS A 60 -16.22 -2.85 2.08
C LYS A 60 -15.37 -2.78 0.80
N LYS A 61 -14.24 -2.06 0.82
CA LYS A 61 -13.31 -1.94 -0.32
C LYS A 61 -12.03 -2.77 -0.15
N GLY A 62 -11.89 -3.52 0.94
CA GLY A 62 -10.68 -4.24 1.30
C GLY A 62 -9.55 -3.30 1.75
N TRP A 63 -8.32 -3.66 1.37
CA TRP A 63 -7.10 -2.91 1.67
C TRP A 63 -6.30 -2.66 0.38
N ARG A 64 -5.37 -1.71 0.45
CA ARG A 64 -4.40 -1.42 -0.61
C ARG A 64 -3.06 -1.07 0.00
N ARG A 65 -1.97 -1.38 -0.70
CA ARG A 65 -0.63 -0.90 -0.35
C ARG A 65 -0.36 0.43 -1.04
N VAL A 66 0.31 1.32 -0.32
CA VAL A 66 0.85 2.58 -0.85
C VAL A 66 2.35 2.57 -0.57
N TYR A 67 3.14 2.87 -1.59
CA TYR A 67 4.58 3.04 -1.42
C TYR A 67 4.84 4.50 -1.07
N LEU A 68 5.09 4.75 0.22
CA LEU A 68 5.06 6.09 0.78
C LEU A 68 6.10 7.00 0.13
N GLU A 69 7.33 6.52 -0.08
CA GLU A 69 8.41 7.29 -0.72
C GLU A 69 7.98 7.87 -2.07
N GLN A 70 7.55 7.02 -3.00
CA GLN A 70 7.11 7.42 -4.34
C GLN A 70 5.83 8.26 -4.25
N PHE A 71 4.93 7.95 -3.33
CA PHE A 71 3.70 8.73 -3.14
C PHE A 71 3.95 10.12 -2.55
N MET A 72 5.01 10.30 -1.75
CA MET A 72 5.41 11.62 -1.24
C MET A 72 5.86 12.55 -2.37
N GLU A 73 6.47 12.05 -3.43
CA GLU A 73 6.79 12.85 -4.63
C GLU A 73 5.51 13.41 -5.26
N VAL A 74 4.46 12.58 -5.34
CA VAL A 74 3.14 12.98 -5.85
C VAL A 74 2.54 14.08 -4.98
N LEU A 75 2.48 13.87 -3.66
CA LEU A 75 1.91 14.85 -2.73
C LEU A 75 2.70 16.16 -2.75
N THR A 76 4.03 16.10 -2.77
CA THR A 76 4.90 17.27 -2.82
C THR A 76 4.67 18.05 -4.11
N SER A 77 4.42 17.40 -5.24
CA SER A 77 4.13 18.11 -6.50
C SER A 77 2.76 18.84 -6.50
N LEU A 78 1.84 18.43 -5.63
CA LEU A 78 0.47 18.97 -5.55
C LEU A 78 0.27 19.91 -4.36
N TYR A 79 1.29 20.09 -3.52
CA TYR A 79 1.22 20.79 -2.23
C TYR A 79 0.70 22.23 -2.35
N SER A 80 0.88 22.86 -3.51
CA SER A 80 0.47 24.24 -3.78
C SER A 80 -1.05 24.45 -3.76
N SER A 81 -1.86 23.39 -3.75
CA SER A 81 -3.32 23.52 -3.72
C SER A 81 -4.00 22.32 -3.05
N ALA A 82 -4.70 22.60 -1.94
CA ALA A 82 -5.56 21.62 -1.27
C ALA A 82 -6.60 21.00 -2.21
N LYS A 83 -7.08 21.74 -3.21
CA LYS A 83 -8.05 21.23 -4.20
C LYS A 83 -7.47 20.13 -5.10
N LYS A 84 -6.17 20.17 -5.40
CA LYS A 84 -5.50 19.10 -6.14
C LYS A 84 -5.42 17.82 -5.31
N ILE A 85 -5.19 17.97 -4.00
CA ILE A 85 -5.20 16.85 -3.04
C ILE A 85 -6.61 16.25 -2.94
N ASP A 86 -7.66 17.08 -2.84
CA ASP A 86 -9.06 16.62 -2.85
C ASP A 86 -9.38 15.78 -4.11
N ILE A 87 -8.85 16.19 -5.28
CA ILE A 87 -9.01 15.45 -6.53
C ILE A 87 -8.32 14.08 -6.46
N VAL A 88 -7.06 14.01 -6.00
CA VAL A 88 -6.33 12.74 -5.89
C VAL A 88 -7.01 11.80 -4.89
N GLU A 89 -7.43 12.31 -3.73
CA GLU A 89 -8.17 11.53 -2.77
C GLU A 89 -9.46 10.96 -3.39
N TYR A 90 -10.20 11.78 -4.13
CA TYR A 90 -11.40 11.34 -4.82
C TYR A 90 -11.10 10.26 -5.87
N ILE A 91 -10.04 10.42 -6.68
CA ILE A 91 -9.60 9.40 -7.65
C ILE A 91 -9.34 8.08 -6.93
N LEU A 92 -8.49 8.09 -5.89
CA LEU A 92 -8.10 6.89 -5.13
C LEU A 92 -9.29 6.20 -4.45
N ASN A 93 -10.29 6.97 -4.04
CA ASN A 93 -11.50 6.43 -3.45
C ASN A 93 -12.47 5.83 -4.46
N ASN A 94 -12.31 6.10 -5.76
CA ASN A 94 -13.21 5.63 -6.82
C ASN A 94 -12.55 4.70 -7.84
N LEU A 95 -11.36 4.16 -7.53
CA LEU A 95 -10.74 3.12 -8.34
C LEU A 95 -11.47 1.77 -8.22
N ASN A 96 -11.57 1.05 -9.33
CA ASN A 96 -12.04 -0.32 -9.35
C ASN A 96 -10.93 -1.32 -8.93
N SER A 97 -11.26 -2.61 -8.95
CA SER A 97 -10.34 -3.71 -8.60
C SER A 97 -9.15 -3.88 -9.57
N GLU A 98 -9.17 -3.20 -10.72
CA GLU A 98 -8.10 -3.18 -11.73
C GLU A 98 -7.29 -1.87 -11.67
N ASN A 99 -7.43 -1.11 -10.58
CA ASN A 99 -6.79 0.21 -10.37
C ASN A 99 -7.20 1.28 -11.38
N GLN A 100 -8.42 1.18 -11.92
CA GLN A 100 -8.93 2.08 -12.95
C GLN A 100 -10.00 3.03 -12.40
N LEU A 101 -9.92 4.29 -12.79
CA LEU A 101 -10.96 5.28 -12.67
C LEU A 101 -11.82 5.27 -13.94
N THR A 102 -13.07 4.84 -13.79
CA THR A 102 -14.07 4.79 -14.87
C THR A 102 -14.94 6.05 -14.95
N LEU A 103 -14.70 7.02 -14.06
CA LEU A 103 -15.43 8.28 -14.01
C LEU A 103 -14.85 9.29 -14.98
N THR A 104 -15.73 10.05 -15.62
CA THR A 104 -15.38 11.21 -16.46
C THR A 104 -14.93 12.39 -15.59
N GLN A 105 -14.13 13.30 -16.16
CA GLN A 105 -13.72 14.53 -15.46
C GLN A 105 -14.93 15.39 -15.05
N GLU A 106 -16.03 15.36 -15.78
CA GLU A 106 -17.26 16.06 -15.41
C GLU A 106 -17.94 15.47 -14.17
N GLN A 107 -17.94 14.15 -14.03
CA GLN A 107 -18.44 13.48 -12.82
C GLN A 107 -17.57 13.83 -11.61
N VAL A 108 -16.24 13.82 -11.78
CA VAL A 108 -15.31 14.24 -10.72
C VAL A 108 -15.52 15.71 -10.35
N MET A 109 -15.74 16.59 -11.34
CA MET A 109 -16.04 18.01 -11.13
C MET A 109 -17.30 18.22 -10.29
N LYS A 110 -18.39 17.54 -10.62
CA LYS A 110 -19.65 17.61 -9.87
C LYS A 110 -19.50 17.08 -8.44
N ALA A 111 -18.74 16.00 -8.25
CA ALA A 111 -18.56 15.39 -6.93
C ALA A 111 -17.65 16.20 -6.01
N THR A 112 -16.55 16.74 -6.53
CA THR A 112 -15.54 17.48 -5.76
C THR A 112 -15.85 18.97 -5.64
N LYS A 113 -16.75 19.51 -6.48
CA LYS A 113 -17.05 20.95 -6.61
C LYS A 113 -15.80 21.79 -6.93
N VAL A 114 -14.80 21.20 -7.57
CA VAL A 114 -13.58 21.88 -8.02
C VAL A 114 -13.79 22.42 -9.43
N SER A 115 -13.13 23.52 -9.78
CA SER A 115 -13.24 24.11 -11.12
C SER A 115 -12.74 23.14 -12.20
N ARG A 116 -13.33 23.23 -13.40
CA ARG A 116 -12.90 22.43 -14.57
C ARG A 116 -11.42 22.62 -14.86
N GLN A 117 -10.95 23.86 -14.81
CA GLN A 117 -9.55 24.20 -15.07
C GLN A 117 -8.62 23.45 -14.11
N THR A 118 -8.89 23.52 -12.82
CA THR A 118 -8.08 22.83 -11.81
C THR A 118 -8.09 21.31 -12.00
N ILE A 119 -9.23 20.71 -12.38
CA ILE A 119 -9.28 19.27 -12.67
C ILE A 119 -8.43 18.90 -13.88
N VAL A 120 -8.57 19.64 -14.99
CA VAL A 120 -7.81 19.38 -16.22
C VAL A 120 -6.31 19.49 -15.95
N ASP A 121 -5.88 20.54 -15.25
CA ASP A 121 -4.47 20.77 -14.94
C ASP A 121 -3.93 19.70 -13.99
N THR A 122 -4.72 19.28 -13.00
CA THR A 122 -4.34 18.18 -12.10
C THR A 122 -4.19 16.87 -12.86
N TYR A 123 -5.11 16.52 -13.74
CA TYR A 123 -5.04 15.28 -14.51
C TYR A 123 -3.83 15.28 -15.44
N LYS A 124 -3.54 16.39 -16.12
CA LYS A 124 -2.35 16.52 -16.97
C LYS A 124 -1.08 16.31 -16.15
N HIS A 125 -0.95 17.00 -15.02
CA HIS A 125 0.19 16.88 -14.12
C HIS A 125 0.39 15.45 -13.60
N LEU A 126 -0.69 14.77 -13.19
CA LEU A 126 -0.66 13.38 -12.74
C LEU A 126 -0.25 12.40 -13.87
N ILE A 127 -0.56 12.71 -15.11
CA ILE A 127 -0.15 11.91 -16.28
C ILE A 127 1.33 12.15 -16.60
N GLU A 128 1.77 13.40 -16.58
CA GLU A 128 3.16 13.79 -16.83
C GLU A 128 4.14 13.13 -15.85
N MET A 129 3.73 12.99 -14.58
CA MET A 129 4.53 12.33 -13.56
C MET A 129 4.39 10.80 -13.51
N ASP A 130 3.74 10.19 -14.51
CA ASP A 130 3.51 8.74 -14.59
C ASP A 130 2.71 8.14 -13.42
N PHE A 131 1.99 8.97 -12.65
CA PHE A 131 1.11 8.50 -11.58
C PHE A 131 -0.12 7.79 -12.14
N MET A 132 -0.65 8.27 -13.26
CA MET A 132 -1.78 7.64 -13.95
C MET A 132 -1.65 7.75 -15.47
N LYS A 133 -2.23 6.81 -16.20
CA LYS A 133 -2.26 6.79 -17.66
C LYS A 133 -3.68 6.67 -18.18
N LYS A 134 -3.99 7.34 -19.29
CA LYS A 134 -5.26 7.16 -19.99
C LYS A 134 -5.20 5.90 -20.85
N GLN A 135 -6.14 4.99 -20.69
CA GLN A 135 -6.32 3.80 -21.53
C GLN A 135 -7.76 3.79 -22.05
N GLY A 136 -7.94 4.13 -23.33
CA GLY A 136 -9.27 4.30 -23.92
C GLY A 136 -10.08 5.36 -23.17
N ALA A 137 -11.20 4.95 -22.57
CA ALA A 137 -12.11 5.83 -21.83
C ALA A 137 -11.81 5.92 -20.33
N VAL A 138 -10.87 5.12 -19.81
CA VAL A 138 -10.56 5.05 -18.37
C VAL A 138 -9.17 5.59 -18.07
N PHE A 139 -8.91 5.91 -16.80
CA PHE A 139 -7.57 6.22 -16.32
C PHE A 139 -7.09 5.12 -15.38
N VAL A 140 -5.87 4.63 -15.57
CA VAL A 140 -5.27 3.58 -14.75
C VAL A 140 -4.21 4.20 -13.87
N VAL A 141 -4.30 4.00 -12.56
CA VAL A 141 -3.29 4.45 -11.60
C VAL A 141 -2.12 3.46 -11.61
N ASN A 142 -0.90 3.99 -11.58
CA ASN A 142 0.31 3.20 -11.64
C ASN A 142 0.55 2.46 -10.30
N PRO A 143 0.67 1.12 -10.31
CA PRO A 143 0.93 0.32 -9.11
C PRO A 143 2.25 0.66 -8.39
N LYS A 144 3.19 1.36 -9.05
CA LYS A 144 4.40 1.92 -8.43
C LYS A 144 4.08 2.80 -7.22
N TYR A 145 2.95 3.50 -7.25
CA TYR A 145 2.52 4.40 -6.17
C TYR A 145 1.46 3.75 -5.28
N VAL A 146 0.40 3.23 -5.90
CA VAL A 146 -0.77 2.71 -5.19
C VAL A 146 -1.25 1.43 -5.86
N CYS A 147 -1.27 0.32 -5.11
CA CYS A 147 -1.77 -0.95 -5.63
C CYS A 147 -3.31 -0.97 -5.68
N ALA A 148 -3.86 -1.83 -6.54
CA ALA A 148 -5.29 -2.04 -6.62
C ALA A 148 -5.87 -2.53 -5.30
N PHE A 149 -7.14 -2.21 -5.06
CA PHE A 149 -7.91 -2.85 -4.00
C PHE A 149 -8.02 -4.36 -4.29
N GLY A 150 -7.68 -5.19 -3.31
CA GLY A 150 -7.79 -6.62 -3.51
C GLY A 150 -7.18 -7.48 -2.42
N SER A 151 -7.55 -8.75 -2.47
CA SER A 151 -7.01 -9.83 -1.63
C SER A 151 -5.52 -10.06 -1.87
N ASP A 152 -4.92 -10.92 -1.06
CA ASP A 152 -3.50 -11.28 -1.04
C ASP A 152 -2.96 -11.67 -2.43
N LYS A 153 -3.81 -12.21 -3.32
CA LYS A 153 -3.41 -12.56 -4.70
C LYS A 153 -3.04 -11.33 -5.54
N LYS A 154 -3.74 -10.20 -5.35
CA LYS A 154 -3.47 -8.94 -6.05
C LYS A 154 -2.38 -8.13 -5.35
N ASN A 155 -2.27 -8.27 -4.03
CA ASN A 155 -1.29 -7.59 -3.20
C ASN A 155 -0.34 -8.61 -2.53
N LYS A 156 0.44 -9.32 -3.35
CA LYS A 156 1.40 -10.32 -2.85
C LYS A 156 2.37 -9.72 -1.84
N THR A 157 2.79 -10.55 -0.88
CA THR A 157 3.88 -10.25 0.05
C THR A 157 5.13 -9.87 -0.75
N ILE A 158 5.79 -8.79 -0.34
CA ILE A 158 7.05 -8.35 -0.92
C ILE A 158 8.12 -8.46 0.17
N ALA A 159 9.22 -9.11 -0.16
CA ALA A 159 10.49 -8.95 0.52
C ALA A 159 11.30 -7.91 -0.28
N ILE A 160 11.77 -6.86 0.39
CA ILE A 160 12.66 -5.86 -0.21
C ILE A 160 14.04 -6.11 0.36
N ASN A 161 14.99 -6.45 -0.50
CA ASN A 161 16.40 -6.55 -0.11
C ASN A 161 17.08 -5.20 -0.37
N TYR A 162 17.88 -4.74 0.60
CA TYR A 162 18.72 -3.56 0.45
C TYR A 162 20.18 -4.04 0.46
N SER A 163 20.88 -3.84 -0.65
CA SER A 163 22.32 -4.08 -0.75
C SER A 163 23.03 -2.75 -0.99
N TYR A 164 24.21 -2.60 -0.40
CA TYR A 164 25.14 -1.54 -0.76
C TYR A 164 26.07 -2.08 -1.84
N ASP A 165 26.28 -1.32 -2.91
CA ASP A 165 27.47 -1.49 -3.73
C ASP A 165 28.63 -0.90 -2.92
N GLU A 166 29.21 -1.70 -2.02
CA GLU A 166 30.50 -1.33 -1.45
C GLU A 166 31.52 -1.42 -2.58
N PRO A 167 32.19 -0.31 -2.97
CA PRO A 167 33.33 -0.42 -3.87
C PRO A 167 34.32 -1.36 -3.22
N SER A 168 34.70 -2.44 -3.92
CA SER A 168 35.69 -3.33 -3.37
C SER A 168 36.97 -2.52 -3.14
N LEU A 169 37.72 -2.82 -2.09
CA LEU A 169 39.02 -2.17 -1.83
C LEU A 169 40.03 -2.35 -2.99
N PHE A 170 39.64 -3.08 -4.04
CA PHE A 170 40.41 -3.46 -5.19
C PHE A 170 39.81 -3.00 -6.54
N ASP A 171 38.73 -2.21 -6.53
CA ASP A 171 38.20 -1.52 -7.72
C ASP A 171 38.62 -0.03 -7.77
#